data_AF-A0A379LKG0-F1
#
_entry.id   AF-A0A379LKG0-F1
#
_cell.length_a   1.000
_cell.length_b   1.000
_cell.length_c   1.000
_cell.angle_alpha   90.00
_cell.angle_beta   90.00
_cell.angle_gamma   90.00
#
_symmetry.space_group_name_H-M   'P 1'
#
loop_
_entity.id
_entity.type
_entity.pdbx_description
1 polymer ?
#
loop_
_entity_poly.entity_id
_entity_poly.type
_entity_poly.pdbx_seq_one_letter_code
_entity_poly.pdbx_strand_id
1 'polypeptide(L)'
;MDNNQDERQTTKLQQPDLKIPVSGTQDAYQQHSQLIKTELNYPQPIISKSQEESLIRYNHVTYLLYVLSYFTAGLLWIVPIIMNYARRDRAEHTWLATHFDWQIKTFWYSIIFGLIGIVMAVIGLGGLGLGVFADSSNVAIGSTGLAALGGLVFLFAFIWHIYRIVKGWIALTDKRPVP
;
A
#
# COMPACT_ATOMS: atom_id res chain seq x y z
N MET A 1 -48.46 -50.89 19.09
CA MET A 1 -47.54 -49.90 19.66
C MET A 1 -46.15 -50.51 19.58
N ASP A 2 -45.40 -49.92 18.67
CA ASP A 2 -44.04 -50.22 18.21
C ASP A 2 -43.00 -49.85 19.29
N ASN A 3 -41.99 -50.70 19.52
CA ASN A 3 -40.59 -50.37 19.26
C ASN A 3 -39.63 -51.32 20.01
N ASN A 4 -38.89 -52.09 19.22
CA ASN A 4 -37.81 -52.99 19.60
C ASN A 4 -36.72 -52.26 20.38
N GLN A 5 -36.36 -52.80 21.55
CA GLN A 5 -35.08 -52.53 22.17
C GLN A 5 -34.00 -53.37 21.48
N ASP A 6 -33.53 -52.91 20.33
CA ASP A 6 -32.28 -53.37 19.76
C ASP A 6 -31.13 -52.57 20.40
N GLU A 7 -30.54 -53.17 21.43
CA GLU A 7 -29.29 -52.73 22.03
C GLU A 7 -28.21 -52.68 20.95
N ARG A 8 -27.89 -51.46 20.47
CA ARG A 8 -26.73 -51.25 19.61
C ARG A 8 -25.47 -51.56 20.40
N GLN A 9 -24.97 -52.78 20.25
CA GLN A 9 -23.58 -53.12 20.54
C GLN A 9 -22.70 -52.15 19.75
N THR A 10 -22.19 -51.14 20.44
CA THR A 10 -21.11 -50.32 19.90
C THR A 10 -19.86 -51.17 19.96
N THR A 11 -19.64 -51.97 18.92
CA THR A 11 -18.36 -52.62 18.67
C THR A 11 -17.31 -51.53 18.70
N LYS A 12 -16.54 -51.44 19.80
CA LYS A 12 -15.36 -50.59 19.85
C LYS A 12 -14.49 -51.03 18.68
N LEU A 13 -14.37 -50.17 17.67
CA LEU A 13 -13.46 -50.40 16.56
C LEU A 13 -12.07 -50.52 17.18
N GLN A 14 -11.58 -51.75 17.29
CA GLN A 14 -10.21 -52.03 17.69
C GLN A 14 -9.35 -51.32 16.65
N GLN A 15 -8.69 -50.22 17.04
CA GLN A 15 -7.67 -49.61 16.21
C GLN A 15 -6.63 -50.71 15.95
N PRO A 16 -6.39 -51.10 14.69
CA PRO A 16 -5.34 -52.06 14.40
C PRO A 16 -4.04 -51.48 14.94
N ASP A 17 -3.33 -52.24 15.79
CA ASP A 17 -1.98 -51.92 16.25
C ASP A 17 -1.04 -52.06 15.05
N LEU A 18 -1.13 -51.06 14.18
CA LEU A 18 -0.43 -50.99 12.92
C LEU A 18 1.00 -50.55 13.25
N LYS A 19 1.81 -51.52 13.69
CA LYS A 19 3.27 -51.37 13.84
C LYS A 19 3.89 -51.30 12.44
N ILE A 20 3.56 -50.25 11.69
CA ILE A 20 4.33 -49.93 10.49
C ILE A 20 5.69 -49.41 10.98
N PRO A 21 6.81 -49.97 10.53
CA PRO A 21 8.11 -49.37 10.80
C PRO A 21 8.14 -47.94 10.24
N VAL A 22 8.10 -46.93 11.13
CA VAL A 22 8.26 -45.49 10.86
C VAL A 22 9.72 -45.16 10.47
N SER A 23 10.40 -46.09 9.78
CA SER A 23 11.80 -45.92 9.35
C SER A 23 11.93 -45.69 7.86
N GLY A 24 10.95 -46.11 7.04
CA GLY A 24 10.89 -45.82 5.60
C GLY A 24 9.89 -44.72 5.24
N THR A 25 9.14 -44.23 6.22
CA THR A 25 8.08 -43.24 6.01
C THR A 25 8.63 -41.83 5.87
N GLN A 26 9.77 -41.50 6.50
CA GLN A 26 10.39 -40.18 6.40
C GLN A 26 10.80 -39.90 4.95
N ASP A 27 11.47 -40.86 4.31
CA ASP A 27 11.91 -40.75 2.92
C ASP A 27 10.73 -40.74 1.95
N ALA A 28 9.70 -41.57 2.21
CA ALA A 28 8.46 -41.54 1.45
C ALA A 28 7.69 -40.21 1.61
N TYR A 29 7.70 -39.61 2.80
CA TYR A 29 7.09 -38.32 3.05
C TYR A 29 7.85 -37.19 2.35
N GLN A 30 9.18 -37.21 2.42
CA GLN A 30 10.03 -36.27 1.69
C GLN A 30 9.79 -36.41 0.19
N GLN A 31 9.85 -37.62 -0.35
CA GLN A 31 9.65 -37.90 -1.77
C GLN A 31 8.24 -37.48 -2.22
N HIS A 32 7.19 -37.83 -1.48
CA HIS A 32 5.82 -37.41 -1.78
C HIS A 32 5.65 -35.89 -1.69
N SER A 33 6.31 -35.22 -0.75
CA SER A 33 6.31 -33.75 -0.67
C SER A 33 7.03 -33.10 -1.85
N GLN A 34 8.08 -33.72 -2.40
CA GLN A 34 8.76 -33.25 -3.61
C GLN A 34 7.92 -33.52 -4.86
N LEU A 35 7.25 -34.67 -4.94
CA LEU A 35 6.33 -35.00 -6.03
C LEU A 35 5.12 -34.05 -6.05
N ILE A 36 4.50 -33.75 -4.89
CA ILE A 36 3.42 -32.76 -4.80
C ILE A 36 3.89 -31.36 -5.23
N LYS A 37 5.10 -30.93 -4.86
CA LYS A 37 5.68 -29.65 -5.33
C LYS A 37 5.98 -29.64 -6.83
N THR A 38 6.13 -30.82 -7.45
CA THR A 38 6.44 -30.99 -8.88
C THR A 38 5.17 -31.12 -9.71
N GLU A 39 4.14 -31.83 -9.21
CA GLU A 39 2.86 -32.05 -9.89
C GLU A 39 1.88 -30.89 -9.71
N LEU A 40 1.88 -30.21 -8.56
CA LEU A 40 1.21 -28.93 -8.43
C LEU A 40 2.10 -27.90 -9.12
N ASN A 41 1.90 -27.75 -10.43
CA ASN A 41 2.35 -26.58 -11.21
C ASN A 41 1.60 -25.32 -10.73
N TYR A 42 1.68 -25.05 -9.44
CA TYR A 42 1.29 -23.77 -8.87
C TYR A 42 2.27 -22.77 -9.48
N PRO A 43 1.80 -21.75 -10.20
CA PRO A 43 2.68 -20.69 -10.66
C PRO A 43 3.35 -20.15 -9.40
N GLN A 44 4.63 -20.47 -9.22
CA GLN A 44 5.36 -20.00 -8.06
C GLN A 44 5.31 -18.49 -8.10
N PRO A 45 5.18 -17.80 -6.95
CA PRO A 45 5.40 -16.37 -6.93
C PRO A 45 6.76 -16.14 -7.61
N ILE A 46 6.72 -15.29 -8.64
CA ILE A 46 7.83 -14.93 -9.53
C ILE A 46 9.06 -14.42 -8.76
N ILE A 47 8.87 -14.09 -7.48
CA ILE A 47 9.85 -13.68 -6.49
C ILE A 47 9.82 -14.63 -5.29
N SER A 48 10.99 -14.90 -4.68
CA SER A 48 11.05 -15.72 -3.46
C SER A 48 10.34 -15.04 -2.28
N LYS A 49 9.86 -15.83 -1.30
CA LYS A 49 9.20 -15.30 -0.09
C LYS A 49 10.03 -14.22 0.63
N SER A 50 11.34 -14.42 0.74
CA SER A 50 12.24 -13.45 1.36
C SER A 50 12.30 -12.12 0.61
N GLN A 51 12.23 -12.16 -0.73
CA GLN A 51 12.18 -10.97 -1.57
C GLN A 51 10.84 -10.26 -1.42
N GLU A 52 9.73 -11.00 -1.43
CA GLU A 52 8.39 -10.44 -1.17
C GLU A 52 8.32 -9.73 0.18
N GLU A 53 8.75 -10.37 1.26
CA GLU A 53 8.80 -9.77 2.60
C GLU A 53 9.69 -8.52 2.66
N SER A 54 10.80 -8.50 1.91
CA SER A 54 11.65 -7.31 1.80
C SER A 54 10.90 -6.16 1.11
N LEU A 55 10.17 -6.42 0.03
CA LEU A 55 9.42 -5.40 -0.72
C LEU A 55 8.22 -4.87 0.08
N ILE A 56 7.54 -5.73 0.85
CA ILE A 56 6.50 -5.32 1.80
C ILE A 56 7.08 -4.36 2.84
N ARG A 57 8.22 -4.73 3.46
CA ARG A 57 8.92 -3.85 4.42
C ARG A 57 9.31 -2.52 3.79
N TYR A 58 9.85 -2.53 2.57
CA TYR A 58 10.16 -1.30 1.83
C TYR A 58 8.92 -0.41 1.65
N ASN A 59 7.78 -0.97 1.22
CA ASN A 59 6.55 -0.20 1.04
C ASN A 59 6.03 0.40 2.36
N HIS A 60 6.10 -0.33 3.48
CA HIS A 60 5.75 0.24 4.78
C HIS A 60 6.65 1.41 5.16
N VAL A 61 7.97 1.27 4.95
CA VAL A 61 8.93 2.34 5.21
C VAL A 61 8.65 3.55 4.32
N THR A 62 8.37 3.37 3.03
CA THR A 62 8.09 4.50 2.14
C THR A 62 6.78 5.20 2.51
N TYR A 63 5.71 4.48 2.85
CA TYR A 63 4.48 5.09 3.37
C TYR A 63 4.73 5.89 4.64
N LEU A 64 5.49 5.35 5.60
CA LEU A 64 5.87 6.06 6.82
C LEU A 64 6.69 7.31 6.52
N LEU A 65 7.68 7.22 5.63
CA LEU A 65 8.52 8.35 5.22
C LEU A 65 7.71 9.46 4.56
N TYR A 66 6.70 9.14 3.74
CA TYR A 66 5.81 10.15 3.17
C TYR A 66 5.04 10.93 4.25
N VAL A 67 4.54 10.23 5.28
CA VAL A 67 3.87 10.87 6.42
C VAL A 67 4.86 11.75 7.20
N LEU A 68 6.05 11.24 7.52
CA LEU A 68 7.05 11.98 8.28
C LEU A 68 7.57 13.21 7.55
N SER A 69 7.62 13.16 6.22
CA SER A 69 8.10 14.28 5.42
C SER A 69 7.21 15.51 5.49
N TYR A 70 5.95 15.40 5.92
CA TYR A 70 5.10 16.57 6.18
C TYR A 70 5.69 17.50 7.26
N PHE A 71 6.40 16.95 8.24
CA PHE A 71 7.09 17.73 9.27
C PHE A 71 8.27 18.55 8.72
N THR A 72 8.68 18.29 7.48
CA THR A 72 9.74 19.01 6.77
C THR A 72 9.19 19.89 5.63
N ALA A 73 7.89 20.21 5.67
CA ALA A 73 7.17 20.89 4.59
C ALA A 73 7.34 20.20 3.21
N GLY A 74 7.47 18.87 3.19
CA GLY A 74 7.62 18.06 1.98
C GLY A 74 9.05 17.94 1.45
N LEU A 75 10.06 18.54 2.09
CA LEU A 75 11.45 18.48 1.63
C LEU A 75 11.99 17.04 1.57
N LEU A 76 11.62 16.19 2.53
CA LEU A 76 12.07 14.79 2.58
C LEU A 76 11.33 13.85 1.60
N TRP A 77 10.36 14.34 0.81
CA TRP A 77 9.64 13.49 -0.16
C TRP A 77 10.51 12.93 -1.29
N ILE A 78 11.71 13.45 -1.47
CA ILE A 78 12.68 12.92 -2.43
C ILE A 78 13.17 11.51 -2.05
N VAL A 79 13.27 11.20 -0.75
CA VAL A 79 13.75 9.88 -0.29
C VAL A 79 12.78 8.76 -0.66
N PRO A 80 11.49 8.80 -0.27
CA PRO A 80 10.56 7.73 -0.60
C PRO A 80 10.30 7.60 -2.10
N ILE A 81 10.33 8.69 -2.89
CA ILE A 81 10.16 8.58 -4.35
C ILE A 81 11.34 7.86 -5.01
N ILE A 82 12.59 8.15 -4.58
CA ILE A 82 13.78 7.43 -5.06
C ILE A 82 13.67 5.95 -4.69
N MET A 83 13.30 5.64 -3.44
CA MET A 83 13.10 4.25 -3.00
C MET A 83 12.05 3.52 -3.84
N ASN A 84 10.95 4.20 -4.18
CA ASN A 84 9.91 3.63 -5.01
C ASN A 84 10.39 3.31 -6.43
N TYR A 85 11.07 4.23 -7.10
CA TYR A 85 11.63 3.97 -8.43
C TYR A 85 12.71 2.88 -8.41
N ALA A 86 13.55 2.82 -7.37
CA ALA A 86 14.65 1.87 -7.27
C ALA A 86 14.23 0.41 -7.00
N ARG A 87 12.97 0.18 -6.60
CA ARG A 87 12.43 -1.14 -6.25
C ARG A 87 11.19 -1.54 -7.06
N ARG A 88 10.62 -0.62 -7.84
CA ARG A 88 9.44 -0.87 -8.69
C ARG A 88 9.67 -2.03 -9.65
N ASP A 89 10.83 -2.04 -10.32
CA ASP A 89 11.26 -3.07 -11.27
C ASP A 89 11.23 -4.49 -10.67
N ARG A 90 11.62 -4.62 -9.40
CA ARG A 90 11.65 -5.91 -8.69
C ARG A 90 10.27 -6.41 -8.26
N ALA A 91 9.26 -5.57 -8.31
CA ALA A 91 7.88 -5.91 -7.97
C ALA A 91 7.03 -6.17 -9.22
N GLU A 92 7.61 -6.08 -10.43
CA GLU A 92 6.89 -6.28 -11.68
C GLU A 92 6.17 -7.64 -11.70
N HIS A 93 4.97 -7.63 -12.28
CA HIS A 93 4.08 -8.78 -12.35
C HIS A 93 3.57 -9.30 -10.99
N THR A 94 3.81 -8.58 -9.88
CA THR A 94 3.22 -8.86 -8.56
C THR A 94 2.19 -7.81 -8.16
N TRP A 95 1.36 -8.11 -7.17
CA TRP A 95 0.43 -7.12 -6.59
C TRP A 95 1.16 -5.91 -5.97
N LEU A 96 2.43 -6.06 -5.57
CA LEU A 96 3.22 -4.98 -5.00
C LEU A 96 3.56 -3.87 -6.00
N ALA A 97 3.65 -4.19 -7.31
CA ALA A 97 3.86 -3.17 -8.34
C ALA A 97 2.81 -2.06 -8.25
N THR A 98 1.56 -2.43 -7.93
CA THR A 98 0.47 -1.46 -7.78
C THR A 98 0.70 -0.47 -6.65
N HIS A 99 1.36 -0.87 -5.55
CA HIS A 99 1.70 0.04 -4.45
C HIS A 99 2.81 1.01 -4.84
N PHE A 100 3.85 0.53 -5.52
CA PHE A 100 4.92 1.40 -6.02
C PHE A 100 4.36 2.42 -7.02
N ASP A 101 3.59 1.97 -8.01
CA ASP A 101 2.97 2.85 -9.00
C ASP A 101 1.97 3.82 -8.34
N TRP A 102 1.21 3.38 -7.34
CA TRP A 102 0.30 4.24 -6.58
C TRP A 102 1.05 5.35 -5.85
N GLN A 103 2.16 5.04 -5.18
CA GLN A 103 2.98 6.05 -4.49
C GLN A 103 3.63 7.02 -5.47
N ILE A 104 4.20 6.52 -6.58
CA ILE A 104 4.80 7.33 -7.64
C ILE A 104 3.77 8.30 -8.25
N LYS A 105 2.58 7.81 -8.62
CA LYS A 105 1.50 8.66 -9.15
C LYS A 105 1.07 9.70 -8.13
N THR A 106 0.93 9.30 -6.86
CA THR A 106 0.51 10.21 -5.78
C THR A 106 1.52 11.35 -5.60
N PHE A 107 2.82 11.07 -5.70
CA PHE A 107 3.87 12.09 -5.71
C PHE A 107 3.69 13.08 -6.86
N TRP A 108 3.58 12.61 -8.11
CA TRP A 108 3.46 13.50 -9.28
C TRP A 108 2.20 14.36 -9.27
N TYR A 109 1.06 13.79 -8.88
CA TYR A 109 -0.17 14.56 -8.70
C TYR A 109 -0.02 15.65 -7.63
N SER A 110 0.70 15.38 -6.53
CA SER A 110 0.97 16.40 -5.53
C SER A 110 1.90 17.52 -6.01
N ILE A 111 2.86 17.22 -6.89
CA ILE A 111 3.64 18.29 -7.53
C ILE A 111 2.72 19.19 -8.36
N ILE A 112 1.78 18.63 -9.10
CA ILE A 112 0.82 19.42 -9.91
C ILE A 112 -0.05 20.29 -9.01
N PHE A 113 -0.71 19.71 -7.99
CA PHE A 113 -1.53 20.49 -7.05
C PHE A 113 -0.71 21.55 -6.30
N GLY A 114 0.52 21.21 -5.90
CA GLY A 114 1.44 22.12 -5.24
C GLY A 114 1.82 23.29 -6.12
N LEU A 115 2.16 23.05 -7.40
CA LEU A 115 2.48 24.11 -8.36
C LEU A 115 1.29 25.03 -8.62
N ILE A 116 0.08 24.48 -8.77
CA ILE A 116 -1.15 25.28 -8.92
C ILE A 116 -1.34 26.18 -7.69
N GLY A 117 -1.23 25.60 -6.49
CA GLY A 117 -1.32 26.35 -5.23
C GLY A 117 -0.25 27.45 -5.12
N ILE A 118 0.99 27.16 -5.49
CA ILE A 118 2.10 28.14 -5.47
C ILE A 118 1.82 29.30 -6.44
N VAL A 119 1.40 29.01 -7.67
CA VAL A 119 1.08 30.06 -8.66
C VAL A 119 -0.04 30.96 -8.14
N MET A 120 -1.11 30.37 -7.62
CA MET A 120 -2.22 31.13 -7.03
C MET A 120 -1.76 31.96 -5.82
N ALA A 121 -0.91 31.41 -4.96
CA ALA A 121 -0.37 32.12 -3.81
C ALA A 121 0.55 33.28 -4.23
N VAL A 122 1.41 33.10 -5.22
CA VAL A 122 2.30 34.17 -5.73
C VAL A 122 1.47 35.31 -6.34
N ILE A 123 0.47 34.99 -7.17
CA ILE A 123 -0.38 36.01 -7.77
C ILE A 123 -1.26 36.69 -6.70
N GLY A 124 -1.88 35.90 -5.82
CA GLY A 124 -2.76 36.41 -4.77
C GLY A 124 -2.02 37.25 -3.72
N LEU A 125 -0.86 36.82 -3.24
CA LEU A 125 -0.08 37.57 -2.26
C LEU A 125 0.65 38.76 -2.89
N GLY A 126 1.21 38.59 -4.10
CA GLY A 126 1.84 39.67 -4.84
C GLY A 126 0.85 40.76 -5.22
N GLY A 127 -0.32 40.38 -5.74
CA GLY A 127 -1.42 41.29 -6.03
C GLY A 127 -1.95 41.99 -4.77
N LEU A 128 -2.00 41.29 -3.63
CA LEU A 128 -2.42 41.89 -2.37
C LEU A 128 -1.43 42.97 -1.92
N GLY A 129 -0.13 42.67 -1.97
CA GLY A 129 0.92 43.65 -1.69
C GLY A 129 0.80 44.89 -2.58
N LEU A 130 0.70 44.68 -3.90
CA LEU A 130 0.52 45.79 -4.86
C LEU A 130 -0.77 46.58 -4.60
N GLY A 131 -1.88 45.92 -4.30
CA GLY A 131 -3.15 46.57 -3.99
C GLY A 131 -3.07 47.47 -2.75
N VAL A 132 -2.35 47.02 -1.71
CA VAL A 132 -2.09 47.82 -0.51
C VAL A 132 -1.15 48.99 -0.83
N PHE A 133 -0.05 48.77 -1.55
CA PHE A 133 0.89 49.85 -1.89
C PHE A 133 0.29 50.90 -2.84
N ALA A 134 -0.65 50.50 -3.71
CA ALA A 134 -1.30 51.37 -4.67
C ALA A 134 -2.63 51.95 -4.16
N ASP A 135 -2.97 51.78 -2.86
CA ASP A 135 -4.23 52.20 -2.25
C ASP A 135 -5.48 51.77 -3.05
N SER A 136 -5.44 50.58 -3.66
CA SER A 136 -6.49 50.06 -4.54
C SER A 136 -7.27 48.94 -3.88
N SER A 137 -8.50 49.27 -3.44
CA SER A 137 -9.41 48.31 -2.80
C SER A 137 -9.81 47.16 -3.74
N ASN A 138 -10.08 47.44 -5.03
CA ASN A 138 -10.46 46.42 -6.01
C ASN A 138 -9.35 45.37 -6.21
N VAL A 139 -8.10 45.82 -6.31
CA VAL A 139 -6.94 44.93 -6.46
C VAL A 139 -6.73 44.13 -5.17
N ALA A 140 -6.83 44.76 -4.00
CA ALA A 140 -6.68 44.08 -2.72
C ALA A 140 -7.75 42.98 -2.51
N ILE A 141 -9.02 43.28 -2.82
CA ILE A 141 -10.14 42.33 -2.68
C ILE A 141 -9.97 41.15 -3.63
N GLY A 142 -9.71 41.40 -4.92
CA GLY A 142 -9.50 40.34 -5.90
C GLY A 142 -8.32 39.43 -5.55
N SER A 143 -7.22 40.02 -5.09
CA SER A 143 -6.01 39.30 -4.70
C SER A 143 -6.21 38.47 -3.43
N THR A 144 -6.96 38.99 -2.46
CA THR A 144 -7.35 38.24 -1.25
C THR A 144 -8.20 37.02 -1.60
N GLY A 145 -9.17 37.18 -2.51
CA GLY A 145 -9.98 36.07 -3.00
C GLY A 145 -9.14 34.99 -3.68
N LEU A 146 -8.19 35.38 -4.52
CA LEU A 146 -7.29 34.44 -5.19
C LEU A 146 -6.36 33.72 -4.20
N ALA A 147 -5.81 34.43 -3.22
CA ALA A 147 -4.98 33.84 -2.17
C ALA A 147 -5.78 32.82 -1.33
N ALA A 148 -7.03 33.15 -0.98
CA ALA A 148 -7.92 32.23 -0.26
C ALA A 148 -8.20 30.96 -1.08
N LEU A 149 -8.48 31.09 -2.38
CA LEU A 149 -8.66 29.95 -3.28
C LEU A 149 -7.38 29.10 -3.38
N GLY A 150 -6.20 29.73 -3.44
CA GLY A 150 -4.92 29.01 -3.40
C GLY A 150 -4.75 28.21 -2.11
N GLY A 151 -5.12 28.79 -0.96
CA GLY A 151 -5.17 28.10 0.33
C GLY A 151 -6.11 26.89 0.34
N LEU A 152 -7.30 27.01 -0.28
CA LEU A 152 -8.25 25.91 -0.43
C LEU A 152 -7.69 24.78 -1.30
N VAL A 153 -6.97 25.11 -2.38
CA VAL A 153 -6.29 24.11 -3.21
C VAL A 153 -5.23 23.36 -2.40
N PHE A 154 -4.42 24.05 -1.59
CA PHE A 154 -3.45 23.39 -0.71
C PHE A 154 -4.13 22.50 0.34
N LEU A 155 -5.20 22.97 0.96
CA LEU A 155 -5.96 22.18 1.93
C LEU A 155 -6.53 20.91 1.31
N PHE A 156 -7.15 21.05 0.13
CA PHE A 156 -7.65 19.93 -0.64
C PHE A 156 -6.53 18.94 -0.98
N ALA A 157 -5.40 19.43 -1.50
CA ALA A 157 -4.26 18.60 -1.87
C ALA A 157 -3.69 17.84 -0.67
N PHE A 158 -3.63 18.48 0.50
CA PHE A 158 -3.17 17.88 1.75
C PHE A 158 -4.09 16.74 2.19
N ILE A 159 -5.40 17.00 2.29
CA ILE A 159 -6.39 15.99 2.67
C ILE A 159 -6.38 14.82 1.67
N TRP A 160 -6.39 15.14 0.38
CA TRP A 160 -6.34 14.17 -0.70
C TRP A 160 -5.09 13.28 -0.59
N HIS A 161 -3.91 13.85 -0.34
CA HIS A 161 -2.67 13.09 -0.24
C HIS A 161 -2.64 12.19 1.01
N ILE A 162 -3.12 12.68 2.16
CA ILE A 162 -3.26 11.84 3.38
C ILE A 162 -4.18 10.66 3.09
N TYR A 163 -5.36 10.92 2.52
CA TYR A 163 -6.30 9.86 2.14
C TYR A 163 -5.63 8.81 1.23
N ARG A 164 -4.86 9.24 0.23
CA ARG A 164 -4.14 8.35 -0.70
C ARG A 164 -3.09 7.49 0.01
N ILE A 165 -2.34 8.06 0.96
CA ILE A 165 -1.37 7.31 1.77
C ILE A 165 -2.09 6.26 2.62
N VAL A 166 -3.11 6.67 3.36
CA VAL A 166 -3.86 5.78 4.26
C VAL A 166 -4.51 4.64 3.48
N LYS A 167 -5.17 4.94 2.35
CA LYS A 167 -5.78 3.93 1.48
C LYS A 167 -4.74 2.92 0.98
N GLY A 168 -3.58 3.41 0.54
CA GLY A 168 -2.49 2.56 0.05
C GLY A 168 -1.90 1.67 1.15
N TRP A 169 -1.70 2.22 2.35
CA TRP A 169 -1.17 1.47 3.49
C TRP A 169 -2.14 0.41 3.98
N ILE A 170 -3.45 0.71 4.08
CA ILE A 170 -4.47 -0.29 4.45
C ILE A 170 -4.45 -1.46 3.45
N ALA A 171 -4.43 -1.18 2.14
CA ALA A 171 -4.36 -2.23 1.13
C ALA A 171 -3.08 -3.08 1.23
N LEU A 172 -1.94 -2.46 1.60
CA LEU A 172 -0.68 -3.18 1.80
C LEU A 172 -0.78 -4.14 3.00
N THR A 173 -1.35 -3.68 4.11
CA THR A 173 -1.59 -4.50 5.30
C THR A 173 -2.53 -5.67 5.00
N ASP A 174 -3.54 -5.43 4.15
CA ASP A 174 -4.50 -6.44 3.69
C ASP A 174 -3.94 -7.36 2.58
N LYS A 175 -2.65 -7.20 2.19
CA LYS A 175 -1.96 -7.95 1.12
C LYS A 175 -2.74 -7.96 -0.20
N ARG A 176 -3.37 -6.84 -0.55
CA ARG A 176 -4.17 -6.69 -1.77
C ARG A 176 -3.61 -5.57 -2.65
N PRO A 177 -3.77 -5.66 -3.98
CA PRO A 177 -3.36 -4.58 -4.88
C PRO A 177 -4.18 -3.31 -4.64
N VAL A 178 -3.59 -2.16 -4.97
CA VAL A 178 -4.30 -0.87 -5.00
C VAL A 178 -4.88 -0.66 -6.39
N PRO A 179 -6.17 -0.30 -6.51
CA PRO A 179 -6.79 0.02 -7.79
C PRO A 179 -6.23 1.29 -8.44
#